data_AF-A0AAE3KJV1-F1
#
_entry.id   AF-A0AAE3KJV1-F1
#
_cell.length_a   1.000
_cell.length_b   1.000
_cell.length_c   1.000
_cell.angle_alpha   90.00
_cell.angle_beta   90.00
_cell.angle_gamma   90.00
#
_symmetry.space_group_name_H-M   'P 1'
#
loop_
_entity.id
_entity.type
_entity.pdbx_description
1 polymer ?
#
loop_
_entity_poly.entity_id
_entity_poly.type
_entity_poly.pdbx_seq_one_letter_code
_entity_poly.pdbx_strand_id
1 'polypeptide(L)' 'MGEQQQEPSRRPRHRRRVAEVFGDVLPDTTRDERDPGEQTPDREAWYRENRPPHHEDR' A
#
# COMPACT_ATOMS: atom_id res chain seq x y z
N MET A 1 5.99 -23.27 -18.44
CA MET A 1 5.90 -21.97 -17.72
C MET A 1 4.69 -22.10 -16.81
N GLY A 2 4.93 -22.35 -15.52
CA GLY A 2 3.87 -22.69 -14.57
C GLY A 2 2.99 -21.49 -14.28
N GLU A 3 1.72 -21.61 -14.67
CA GLU A 3 0.64 -20.72 -14.31
C GLU A 3 0.52 -20.79 -12.78
N GLN A 4 0.95 -19.74 -12.08
CA GLN A 4 0.80 -19.67 -10.62
C GLN A 4 -0.67 -19.45 -10.30
N GLN A 5 -1.37 -20.57 -10.26
CA GLN A 5 -2.57 -20.91 -9.50
C GLN A 5 -3.04 -19.75 -8.61
N GLN A 6 -4.07 -19.05 -9.07
CA GLN A 6 -4.90 -18.23 -8.22
C GLN A 6 -5.54 -19.16 -7.18
N GLU A 7 -5.01 -19.22 -5.96
CA GLU A 7 -5.67 -19.93 -4.86
C GLU A 7 -6.99 -19.23 -4.52
N PRO A 8 -8.15 -19.87 -4.75
CA PRO A 8 -9.43 -19.29 -4.38
C PRO A 8 -9.77 -19.77 -2.97
N SER A 9 -9.36 -19.04 -1.93
CA SER A 9 -10.03 -18.95 -0.60
C SER A 9 -9.12 -18.34 0.46
N ARG A 10 -8.74 -17.05 0.31
CA ARG A 10 -8.41 -16.25 1.49
C ARG A 10 -9.71 -15.70 2.08
N ARG A 11 -10.37 -16.63 2.79
CA ARG A 11 -11.60 -16.57 3.59
C ARG A 11 -12.13 -15.17 3.95
N PRO A 12 -13.46 -14.98 4.06
CA PRO A 12 -14.12 -13.73 4.50
C PRO A 12 -13.59 -13.11 5.81
N ARG A 13 -12.93 -13.90 6.66
CA ARG A 13 -12.19 -13.42 7.84
C ARG A 13 -11.06 -12.43 7.51
N HIS A 14 -10.42 -12.56 6.35
CA HIS A 14 -9.37 -11.66 5.90
C HIS A 14 -9.95 -10.29 5.52
N ARG A 15 -11.11 -10.26 4.85
CA ARG A 15 -11.77 -9.02 4.43
C ARG A 15 -12.14 -8.15 5.62
N ARG A 16 -12.67 -8.74 6.70
CA ARG A 16 -13.02 -8.00 7.93
C ARG A 16 -11.81 -7.37 8.61
N ARG A 17 -10.68 -8.09 8.68
CA ARG A 17 -9.43 -7.58 9.27
C ARG A 17 -8.79 -6.47 8.41
N VAL A 18 -8.86 -6.60 7.09
CA VAL A 18 -8.41 -5.56 6.17
C VAL A 18 -9.30 -4.31 6.34
N ALA A 19 -10.62 -4.47 6.39
CA ALA A 19 -11.53 -3.34 6.57
C ALA A 19 -11.37 -2.61 7.92
N GLU A 20 -10.96 -3.31 8.97
CA GLU A 20 -10.61 -2.67 10.26
C GLU A 20 -9.43 -1.69 10.13
N VAL A 21 -8.48 -1.97 9.24
CA VAL A 21 -7.29 -1.13 9.01
C VAL A 21 -7.51 -0.10 7.91
N PHE A 22 -8.20 -0.49 6.83
CA PHE A 22 -8.29 0.27 5.59
C PHE A 22 -9.69 0.84 5.31
N GLY A 23 -10.69 0.49 6.12
CA GLY A 23 -12.09 0.83 5.89
C GLY A 23 -12.81 -0.12 4.92
N ASP A 24 -14.13 0.05 4.80
CA ASP A 24 -14.98 -0.78 3.93
C ASP A 24 -14.99 -0.32 2.46
N VAL A 25 -14.55 0.91 2.20
CA VAL A 25 -14.53 1.51 0.87
C VAL A 25 -13.10 1.50 0.35
N LEU A 26 -12.81 0.62 -0.60
CA LEU A 26 -11.58 0.67 -1.35
C LEU A 26 -11.70 1.72 -2.48
N PRO A 27 -10.62 2.42 -2.84
CA PRO A 27 -10.60 3.26 -4.04
C PRO A 27 -10.95 2.44 -5.29
N ASP A 28 -11.65 3.08 -6.22
CA ASP A 28 -12.03 2.46 -7.51
C ASP A 28 -10.81 2.20 -8.40
N THR A 29 -9.77 3.04 -8.26
CA THR A 29 -8.51 2.98 -9.00
C THR A 29 -7.35 2.55 -8.12
N THR A 30 -6.43 1.76 -8.66
CA THR A 30 -5.18 1.43 -7.95
C THR A 30 -4.19 2.60 -7.97
N ARG A 31 -3.10 2.50 -7.20
CA ARG A 31 -2.09 3.55 -7.13
C ARG A 31 -1.38 3.79 -8.47
N ASP A 32 -1.17 2.74 -9.25
CA ASP A 32 -0.51 2.79 -10.56
C ASP A 32 -1.38 3.40 -11.67
N GLU A 33 -2.70 3.39 -11.49
CA GLU A 33 -3.67 4.00 -12.42
C GLU A 33 -3.92 5.49 -12.13
N ARG A 34 -3.55 5.99 -10.94
CA ARG A 34 -3.72 7.40 -10.56
C ARG A 34 -2.60 8.28 -11.11
N ASP A 35 -2.95 9.53 -11.43
CA ASP A 35 -1.97 10.52 -11.86
C ASP A 35 -0.99 10.85 -10.72
N PRO A 36 0.33 10.81 -10.94
CA PRO A 36 1.33 11.08 -9.90
C PRO A 36 1.30 12.51 -9.36
N GLY A 37 0.59 13.43 -10.03
CA GLY A 37 0.38 14.82 -9.63
C GLY A 37 -0.74 15.04 -8.59
N GLU A 38 -1.54 14.02 -8.27
CA GLU A 38 -2.53 14.13 -7.18
C GLU A 38 -1.82 14.20 -5.81
N GLN A 39 -1.57 15.44 -5.36
CA GLN A 39 -1.20 15.86 -3.99
C GLN A 39 -0.48 14.78 -3.18
N THR A 40 0.67 14.31 -3.67
CA THR A 40 1.56 13.52 -2.84
C THR A 40 2.18 14.49 -1.82
N PRO A 41 2.04 14.26 -0.50
CA PRO A 41 2.75 15.07 0.49
C PRO A 41 4.24 15.07 0.15
N ASP A 42 4.91 16.22 0.34
CA ASP A 42 6.31 16.43 -0.01
C ASP A 42 7.14 15.19 0.37
N ARG A 43 7.54 14.44 -0.66
CA ARG A 43 8.21 13.14 -0.51
C ARG A 43 9.48 13.28 0.32
N GLU A 44 10.16 14.42 0.20
CA GLU A 44 11.40 14.68 0.90
C GLU A 44 11.15 15.06 2.36
N ALA A 45 10.06 15.78 2.65
CA ALA A 45 9.62 16.01 4.02
C ALA A 45 9.26 14.70 4.73
N TRP A 46 8.43 13.85 4.11
CA TRP A 46 8.07 12.53 4.68
C TRP A 46 9.30 11.66 4.94
N TYR A 47 10.25 11.67 4.00
CA TYR A 47 11.49 10.92 4.12
C TYR A 47 12.33 11.35 5.33
N ARG A 48 12.51 12.66 5.53
CA ARG A 48 13.27 13.19 6.68
C ARG A 48 12.62 12.83 8.01
N GLU A 49 11.29 12.79 8.08
CA GLU A 49 10.54 12.41 9.29
C GLU A 49 10.57 10.90 9.58
N ASN A 50 10.67 10.07 8.53
CA ASN A 50 10.53 8.61 8.66
C ASN A 50 11.84 7.85 8.38
N ARG A 51 12.97 8.55 8.17
CA ARG A 51 14.25 7.88 7.90
C ARG A 51 14.69 7.08 9.14
N PRO A 52 15.15 5.82 8.97
CA PRO A 52 15.75 5.07 10.06
C PRO A 52 16.97 5.78 10.68
N PRO A 53 17.30 5.54 11.96
CA PRO A 53 18.41 6.21 12.64
C PRO A 53 19.77 6.02 11.95
N HIS A 54 19.98 4.84 11.35
CA HIS A 54 21.24 4.45 10.69
C HIS A 54 21.32 4.81 9.21
N HIS A 55 20.40 5.65 8.73
CA HIS A 55 20.28 5.89 7.30
C HIS A 55 21.49 6.63 6.68
N GLU A 56 22.27 7.35 7.50
CA GLU A 56 23.43 8.14 7.04
C GLU A 56 24.78 7.49 7.38
N ASP A 57 24.77 6.32 8.05
CA ASP A 57 25.97 5.56 8.41
C ASP A 57 26.47 4.76 7.18
N ARG A 58 27.11 5.43 6.22
CA ARG A 58 27.83 4.79 5.11
C ARG A 58 29.26 5.29 4.98
#